data_AF-A0AAW6JUK0-F1
#
_entry.id   AF-A0AAW6JUK0-F1
#
_cell.length_a   1.000
_cell.length_b   1.000
_cell.length_c   1.000
_cell.angle_alpha   90.00
_cell.angle_beta   90.00
_cell.angle_gamma   90.00
#
_symmetry.space_group_name_H-M   'P 1'
#
loop_
_entity.id
_entity.type
_entity.pdbx_description
1 polymer ?
#
loop_
_entity_poly.entity_id
_entity_poly.type
_entity_poly.pdbx_seq_one_letter_code
_entity_poly.pdbx_strand_id
1 'polypeptide(L)'
;MKSFKPMLIIAGISLLTLVGCTSAEKATTETTPAATSKSTGTATTKKSTAGNKGLLAVVSKTKTAVTSGNFVQAKKEFDKFEDAWKEVEDGIKAKSRDNYEAVEKSMDEISSELKASKPQKDKLLASLQSLTKTINTIPKS
;
A
#
# COMPACT_ATOMS: atom_id res chain seq x y z
N MET A 1 -23.22 14.62 -29.85
CA MET A 1 -24.58 14.94 -29.40
C MET A 1 -24.67 14.57 -27.92
N LYS A 2 -24.83 15.56 -27.05
CA LYS A 2 -25.00 15.37 -25.61
C LYS A 2 -26.48 15.11 -25.34
N SER A 3 -26.82 14.02 -24.68
CA SER A 3 -28.17 13.78 -24.16
C SER A 3 -28.14 13.68 -22.64
N PHE A 4 -29.12 14.38 -22.06
CA PHE A 4 -29.28 14.78 -20.66
C PHE A 4 -29.73 13.65 -19.75
N LYS A 5 -29.33 13.75 -18.47
CA LYS A 5 -29.70 12.87 -17.34
C LYS A 5 -30.99 13.36 -16.67
N PRO A 6 -31.87 12.47 -16.17
CA PRO A 6 -32.83 12.84 -15.13
C PRO A 6 -32.23 12.67 -13.72
N MET A 7 -32.38 13.74 -12.96
CA MET A 7 -31.99 13.97 -11.58
C MET A 7 -33.12 13.45 -10.67
N LEU A 8 -32.81 12.58 -9.71
CA LEU A 8 -33.72 12.24 -8.61
C LEU A 8 -33.09 12.71 -7.29
N ILE A 9 -33.80 13.63 -6.66
CA ILE A 9 -33.59 14.16 -5.32
C ILE A 9 -34.12 13.12 -4.33
N ILE A 10 -33.27 12.64 -3.42
CA ILE A 10 -33.72 12.06 -2.15
C ILE A 10 -32.94 12.77 -1.05
N ALA A 11 -33.66 13.63 -0.34
CA ALA A 11 -33.26 14.21 0.92
C ALA A 11 -33.24 13.11 1.99
N GLY A 12 -32.17 13.08 2.79
CA GLY A 12 -32.02 12.19 3.93
C GLY A 12 -30.90 12.69 4.83
N ILE A 13 -31.20 13.74 5.61
CA ILE A 13 -30.35 14.24 6.67
C ILE A 13 -30.53 13.29 7.86
N SER A 14 -29.57 12.39 8.06
CA SER A 14 -29.40 11.70 9.35
C SER A 14 -28.31 12.42 10.14
N LEU A 15 -28.72 13.38 10.96
CA LEU A 15 -27.99 13.70 12.20
C LEU A 15 -28.41 12.65 13.22
N LEU A 16 -27.48 11.95 13.88
CA LEU A 16 -27.74 11.45 15.23
C LEU A 16 -26.43 11.19 16.01
N THR A 17 -26.19 12.11 16.95
CA THR A 17 -25.68 11.94 18.32
C THR A 17 -24.28 11.37 18.57
N LEU A 18 -23.36 12.32 18.75
CA LEU A 18 -22.13 12.20 19.52
C LEU A 18 -22.46 11.92 21.00
N VAL A 19 -22.13 10.73 21.51
CA VAL A 19 -22.03 10.46 22.95
C VAL A 19 -20.55 10.44 23.30
N GLY A 20 -20.11 11.49 23.98
CA GLY A 20 -18.89 11.48 24.77
C GLY A 20 -19.27 11.57 26.25
N CYS A 21 -18.60 10.78 27.09
CA CYS A 21 -18.25 11.04 28.49
C CYS A 21 -17.82 9.71 29.14
N THR A 22 -16.54 9.51 29.45
CA THR A 22 -15.77 10.09 30.58
C THR A 22 -15.85 9.19 31.81
N SER A 23 -14.73 8.53 32.12
CA SER A 23 -14.40 8.14 33.50
C SER A 23 -13.46 9.21 34.03
N ALA A 24 -13.91 9.90 35.07
CA ALA A 24 -13.12 10.85 35.82
C ALA A 24 -12.12 10.10 36.72
N GLU A 25 -10.88 10.57 36.73
CA GLU A 25 -10.06 10.63 37.94
C GLU A 25 -9.44 12.04 37.99
N LYS A 26 -9.42 12.57 39.21
CA LYS A 26 -9.29 13.96 39.65
C LYS A 26 -7.84 14.50 39.64
N ALA A 27 -7.74 15.84 39.52
CA ALA A 27 -6.82 16.76 40.25
C ALA A 27 -5.30 16.61 40.02
N THR A 28 -4.45 17.63 39.83
CA THR A 28 -4.49 19.08 40.12
C THR A 28 -3.18 19.72 39.59
N THR A 29 -3.26 20.97 39.09
CA THR A 29 -2.26 22.07 39.08
C THR A 29 -1.05 22.13 38.10
N GLU A 30 -1.12 23.21 37.29
CA GLU A 30 -0.11 24.17 36.77
C GLU A 30 1.08 23.82 35.85
N THR A 31 1.23 24.75 34.90
CA THR A 31 2.42 25.20 34.15
C THR A 31 2.67 24.60 32.77
N THR A 32 2.33 25.38 31.76
CA THR A 32 2.90 25.44 30.40
C THR A 32 3.96 26.58 30.41
N PRO A 33 5.05 26.62 29.60
CA PRO A 33 5.23 26.00 28.28
C PRO A 33 6.59 25.36 27.94
N ALA A 34 6.55 24.63 26.82
CA ALA A 34 7.52 24.60 25.72
C ALA A 34 8.42 23.35 25.54
N ALA A 35 8.15 22.75 24.37
CA ALA A 35 9.10 22.26 23.38
C ALA A 35 9.68 20.83 23.52
N THR A 36 9.55 20.15 22.38
CA THR A 36 10.27 18.93 21.96
C THR A 36 9.67 17.62 22.44
N SER A 37 8.52 17.25 21.87
CA SER A 37 8.15 15.84 21.71
C SER A 37 9.09 15.21 20.68
N LYS A 38 10.28 14.82 21.16
CA LYS A 38 11.03 13.72 20.56
C LYS A 38 10.20 12.46 20.83
N SER A 39 9.25 12.19 19.94
CA SER A 39 8.58 10.89 19.90
C SER A 39 9.62 9.89 19.43
N THR A 40 10.38 9.37 20.38
CA THR A 40 11.11 8.12 20.24
C THR A 40 10.02 7.06 20.10
N GLY A 41 9.56 6.88 18.86
CA GLY A 41 8.75 5.75 18.50
C GLY A 41 9.51 4.50 18.92
N THR A 42 8.92 3.74 19.84
CA THR A 42 9.28 2.35 20.07
C THR A 42 9.01 1.61 18.77
N ALA A 43 9.99 1.66 17.87
CA ALA A 43 10.06 0.83 16.70
C ALA A 43 10.25 -0.59 17.21
N THR A 44 9.14 -1.30 17.40
CA THR A 44 9.13 -2.75 17.41
C THR A 44 9.94 -3.20 16.21
N THR A 45 11.03 -3.91 16.48
CA THR A 45 11.94 -4.54 15.53
C THR A 45 11.20 -5.60 14.71
N LYS A 46 10.34 -5.15 13.79
CA LYS A 46 10.01 -5.92 12.60
C LYS A 46 11.32 -6.03 11.83
N LYS A 47 11.84 -7.25 11.67
CA LYS A 47 12.92 -7.57 10.74
C LYS A 47 12.62 -6.84 9.42
N SER A 48 13.33 -5.76 9.15
CA SER A 48 13.09 -4.89 8.01
C SER A 48 13.20 -5.72 6.75
N THR A 49 12.04 -6.00 6.16
CA THR A 49 11.90 -6.42 4.77
C THR A 49 12.13 -5.20 3.86
N ALA A 50 12.42 -4.03 4.43
CA ALA A 50 12.80 -2.80 3.75
C ALA A 50 14.08 -3.03 2.91
N GLY A 51 13.88 -3.15 1.60
CA GLY A 51 14.93 -3.27 0.60
C GLY A 51 14.62 -4.33 -0.46
N ASN A 52 15.44 -4.36 -1.52
CA ASN A 52 15.18 -5.14 -2.73
C ASN A 52 14.95 -6.64 -2.45
N LYS A 53 15.69 -7.24 -1.49
CA LYS A 53 15.48 -8.65 -1.11
C LYS A 53 14.09 -8.91 -0.57
N GLY A 54 13.58 -7.99 0.25
CA GLY A 54 12.27 -8.13 0.85
C GLY A 54 11.16 -7.98 -0.15
N LEU A 55 11.26 -6.98 -1.03
CA LEU A 55 10.39 -6.83 -2.20
C LEU A 55 10.37 -8.11 -3.04
N LEU A 56 11.53 -8.64 -3.41
CA LEU A 56 11.65 -9.88 -4.20
C LEU A 56 11.02 -11.10 -3.50
N ALA A 57 11.15 -11.19 -2.17
CA ALA A 57 10.55 -12.28 -1.41
C ALA A 57 9.01 -12.24 -1.49
N VAL A 58 8.40 -11.05 -1.44
CA VAL A 58 6.94 -10.92 -1.59
C VAL A 58 6.51 -11.16 -3.03
N VAL A 59 7.22 -10.63 -4.04
CA VAL A 59 6.95 -10.91 -5.47
C VAL A 59 6.98 -12.41 -5.76
N SER A 60 7.94 -13.15 -5.17
CA SER A 60 8.02 -14.61 -5.29
C SER A 60 6.77 -15.31 -4.73
N LYS A 61 6.27 -14.88 -3.56
CA LYS A 61 5.03 -15.44 -2.98
C LYS A 61 3.81 -15.15 -3.85
N THR A 62 3.70 -13.93 -4.37
CA THR A 62 2.64 -13.56 -5.32
C THR A 62 2.71 -14.44 -6.57
N LYS A 63 3.90 -14.63 -7.16
CA LYS A 63 4.10 -15.49 -8.33
C LYS A 63 3.70 -16.94 -8.07
N THR A 64 4.02 -17.49 -6.89
CA THR A 64 3.59 -18.84 -6.50
C THR A 64 2.06 -18.95 -6.48
N ALA A 65 1.38 -17.97 -5.87
CA ALA A 65 -0.10 -17.96 -5.82
C ALA A 65 -0.75 -17.80 -7.20
N VAL A 66 -0.20 -16.93 -8.07
CA VAL A 66 -0.63 -16.81 -9.47
C VAL A 66 -0.42 -18.12 -10.23
N THR A 67 0.72 -18.78 -10.01
CA THR A 67 1.05 -20.05 -10.66
C THR A 67 0.05 -21.15 -10.28
N SER A 68 -0.39 -21.19 -9.02
CA SER A 68 -1.41 -22.13 -8.55
C SER A 68 -2.85 -21.72 -8.88
N GLY A 69 -3.07 -20.60 -9.58
CA GLY A 69 -4.41 -20.07 -9.88
C GLY A 69 -5.15 -19.51 -8.67
N ASN A 70 -4.47 -19.31 -7.53
CA ASN A 70 -5.07 -18.75 -6.32
C ASN A 70 -4.95 -17.22 -6.34
N PHE A 71 -5.83 -16.57 -7.11
CA PHE A 71 -5.79 -15.11 -7.28
C PHE A 71 -6.15 -14.33 -6.01
N VAL A 72 -6.96 -14.90 -5.12
CA VAL A 72 -7.26 -14.31 -3.81
C VAL A 72 -5.99 -14.21 -2.96
N GLN A 73 -5.23 -15.30 -2.89
CA GLN A 73 -3.94 -15.31 -2.20
C GLN A 73 -2.91 -14.44 -2.92
N ALA A 74 -2.90 -14.42 -4.26
CA ALA A 74 -2.01 -13.53 -5.02
C ALA A 74 -2.27 -12.07 -4.67
N LYS A 75 -3.55 -11.65 -4.60
CA LYS A 75 -3.92 -10.31 -4.14
C LYS A 75 -3.41 -10.03 -2.73
N LYS A 76 -3.63 -10.94 -1.78
CA LYS A 76 -3.15 -10.77 -0.40
C LYS A 76 -1.64 -10.63 -0.30
N GLU A 77 -0.88 -11.39 -1.07
CA GLU A 77 0.59 -11.24 -1.10
C GLU A 77 1.00 -9.95 -1.83
N PHE A 78 0.29 -9.55 -2.88
CA PHE A 78 0.58 -8.31 -3.59
C PHE A 78 0.26 -7.05 -2.76
N ASP A 79 -0.79 -7.07 -1.95
CA ASP A 79 -1.07 -5.96 -1.01
C ASP A 79 0.10 -5.78 -0.01
N LYS A 80 0.76 -6.87 0.42
CA LYS A 80 1.99 -6.77 1.24
C LYS A 80 3.18 -6.21 0.45
N PHE A 81 3.21 -6.42 -0.87
CA PHE A 81 4.23 -5.81 -1.71
C PHE A 81 4.00 -4.30 -1.78
N GLU A 82 2.77 -3.85 -1.99
CA GLU A 82 2.40 -2.43 -1.98
C GLU A 82 2.76 -1.76 -0.64
N ASP A 83 2.56 -2.45 0.49
CA ASP A 83 2.98 -1.94 1.81
C ASP A 83 4.50 -1.87 1.98
N ALA A 84 5.23 -2.91 1.55
CA ALA A 84 6.70 -2.90 1.59
C ALA A 84 7.30 -1.87 0.62
N TRP A 85 6.62 -1.56 -0.48
CA TRP A 85 7.04 -0.57 -1.47
C TRP A 85 7.02 0.84 -0.88
N LYS A 86 5.97 1.22 -0.15
CA LYS A 86 5.85 2.53 0.53
C LYS A 86 7.03 2.82 1.45
N GLU A 87 7.65 1.80 2.04
CA GLU A 87 8.81 1.97 2.92
C GLU A 87 10.10 2.33 2.17
N VAL A 88 10.18 2.10 0.85
CA VAL A 88 11.41 2.21 0.06
C VAL A 88 11.30 3.07 -1.20
N GLU A 89 10.08 3.40 -1.64
CA GLU A 89 9.81 4.06 -2.92
C GLU A 89 10.52 5.41 -3.08
N ASP A 90 10.53 6.24 -2.02
CA ASP A 90 11.17 7.56 -2.03
C ASP A 90 12.69 7.44 -2.22
N GLY A 91 13.31 6.48 -1.53
CA GLY A 91 14.75 6.22 -1.65
C GLY A 91 15.14 5.70 -3.03
N ILE A 92 14.27 4.91 -3.66
CA ILE A 92 14.46 4.42 -5.03
C ILE A 92 14.28 5.56 -6.03
N LYS A 93 13.22 6.36 -5.88
CA LYS A 93 12.91 7.53 -6.72
C LYS A 93 14.04 8.56 -6.71
N ALA A 94 14.61 8.83 -5.54
CA ALA A 94 15.75 9.73 -5.40
C ALA A 94 17.01 9.23 -6.13
N LYS A 95 17.22 7.91 -6.19
CA LYS A 95 18.38 7.30 -6.86
C LYS A 95 18.16 7.10 -8.36
N SER A 96 16.93 6.79 -8.77
CA SER A 96 16.60 6.51 -10.16
C SER A 96 15.09 6.63 -10.37
N ARG A 97 14.68 7.74 -10.98
CA ARG A 97 13.30 7.99 -11.39
C ARG A 97 12.79 6.92 -12.36
N ASP A 98 13.62 6.49 -13.32
CA ASP A 98 13.24 5.47 -14.30
C ASP A 98 12.91 4.12 -13.64
N ASN A 99 13.70 3.68 -12.67
CA ASN A 99 13.40 2.45 -11.94
C ASN A 99 12.13 2.59 -11.10
N TYR A 100 11.91 3.74 -10.47
CA TYR A 100 10.66 4.04 -9.75
C TYR A 100 9.45 3.94 -10.68
N GLU A 101 9.44 4.66 -11.79
CA GLU A 101 8.33 4.63 -12.76
C GLU A 101 8.09 3.22 -13.35
N ALA A 102 9.16 2.45 -13.59
CA ALA A 102 9.04 1.08 -14.07
C ALA A 102 8.44 0.11 -13.02
N VAL A 103 8.72 0.33 -11.73
CA VAL A 103 8.06 -0.42 -10.65
C VAL A 103 6.58 -0.03 -10.57
N GLU A 104 6.26 1.26 -10.49
CA GLU A 104 4.87 1.77 -10.43
C GLU A 104 4.04 1.23 -11.60
N LYS A 105 4.56 1.29 -12.83
CA LYS A 105 3.88 0.75 -14.01
C LYS A 105 3.59 -0.75 -13.89
N SER A 106 4.55 -1.53 -13.41
CA SER A 106 4.36 -2.96 -13.20
C SER A 106 3.34 -3.22 -12.09
N MET A 107 3.32 -2.39 -11.05
CA MET A 107 2.35 -2.47 -9.96
C MET A 107 0.94 -2.19 -10.46
N ASP A 108 0.73 -1.13 -11.24
CA ASP A 108 -0.56 -0.80 -11.84
C ASP A 108 -1.11 -1.94 -12.70
N GLU A 109 -0.27 -2.54 -13.54
CA GLU A 109 -0.63 -3.69 -14.37
C GLU A 109 -1.07 -4.90 -13.52
N ILE A 110 -0.29 -5.26 -12.49
CA ILE A 110 -0.60 -6.39 -11.61
C ILE A 110 -1.87 -6.11 -10.80
N SER A 111 -1.99 -4.91 -10.23
CA SER A 111 -3.08 -4.50 -9.36
C SER A 111 -4.40 -4.43 -10.17
N SER A 112 -4.34 -3.95 -11.41
CA SER A 112 -5.47 -3.95 -12.35
C SER A 112 -5.90 -5.37 -12.74
N GLU A 113 -4.95 -6.22 -13.14
CA GLU A 113 -5.25 -7.60 -13.58
C GLU A 113 -5.78 -8.47 -12.42
N LEU A 114 -5.30 -8.28 -11.19
CA LEU A 114 -5.83 -8.95 -9.99
C LEU A 114 -7.25 -8.49 -9.60
N LYS A 115 -7.64 -7.27 -9.98
CA LYS A 115 -8.99 -6.70 -9.73
C LYS A 115 -9.98 -7.04 -10.85
N ALA A 116 -9.51 -7.52 -12.00
CA ALA A 116 -10.36 -7.91 -13.10
C ALA A 116 -11.34 -9.02 -12.68
N SER A 117 -12.52 -9.06 -13.32
CA SER A 117 -13.52 -10.10 -13.05
C SER A 117 -13.02 -11.52 -13.39
N LYS A 118 -12.05 -11.62 -14.30
CA LYS A 118 -11.37 -12.86 -14.69
C LYS A 118 -9.85 -12.61 -14.87
N PRO A 119 -9.07 -12.66 -13.78
CA PRO A 119 -7.63 -12.46 -13.86
C PRO A 119 -6.95 -13.45 -14.82
N GLN A 120 -6.09 -12.92 -15.69
CA GLN A 120 -5.34 -13.69 -16.67
C GLN A 120 -3.97 -14.06 -16.09
N LYS A 121 -3.78 -15.36 -15.85
CA LYS A 121 -2.56 -15.92 -15.25
C LYS A 121 -1.29 -15.48 -16.00
N ASP A 122 -1.29 -15.59 -17.33
CA ASP A 122 -0.08 -15.31 -18.12
C ASP A 122 0.30 -13.83 -18.09
N LYS A 123 -0.69 -12.93 -18.08
CA LYS A 123 -0.46 -11.49 -17.93
C LYS A 123 0.14 -11.16 -16.56
N LEU A 124 -0.40 -11.74 -15.50
CA LEU A 124 0.14 -11.57 -14.15
C LEU A 124 1.58 -12.08 -14.05
N LEU A 125 1.87 -13.25 -14.60
CA LEU A 125 3.24 -13.81 -14.58
C LEU A 125 4.21 -12.93 -15.38
N ALA A 126 3.79 -12.36 -16.51
CA ALA A 126 4.58 -11.43 -17.30
C ALA A 126 4.88 -10.13 -16.53
N SER A 127 3.87 -9.47 -15.94
CA SER A 127 4.08 -8.23 -15.18
C SER A 127 4.89 -8.48 -13.89
N LEU A 128 4.69 -9.62 -13.20
CA LEU A 128 5.51 -10.01 -12.04
C LEU A 128 6.98 -10.28 -12.43
N GLN A 129 7.22 -10.81 -13.63
CA GLN A 129 8.58 -10.98 -14.16
C GLN A 129 9.22 -9.62 -14.47
N SER A 130 8.48 -8.69 -15.09
CA SER A 130 8.95 -7.32 -15.32
C SER A 130 9.30 -6.62 -14.01
N LEU A 131 8.41 -6.70 -13.02
CA LEU A 131 8.65 -6.17 -11.68
C LEU A 131 9.92 -6.75 -11.04
N THR A 132 10.09 -8.08 -11.10
CA THR A 132 11.30 -8.78 -10.61
C THR A 132 12.55 -8.26 -11.30
N LYS A 133 12.50 -8.07 -12.63
CA LYS A 133 13.65 -7.58 -13.41
C LYS A 133 14.03 -6.17 -12.97
N THR A 134 13.05 -5.26 -12.85
CA THR A 134 13.28 -3.88 -12.40
C THR A 134 13.84 -3.83 -10.97
N ILE A 135 13.32 -4.63 -10.03
CA ILE A 135 13.85 -4.64 -8.66
C ILE A 135 15.33 -5.09 -8.63
N ASN A 136 15.74 -5.98 -9.53
CA ASN A 136 17.13 -6.42 -9.64
C ASN A 136 18.07 -5.38 -10.28
N THR A 137 17.54 -4.39 -11.03
CA THR A 137 18.36 -3.28 -11.58
C THR A 137 18.57 -2.15 -10.58
N ILE A 138 17.79 -2.10 -9.50
CA ILE A 138 17.96 -1.12 -8.43
C ILE A 138 19.26 -1.42 -7.67
N PRO A 139 20.20 -0.46 -7.58
CA PRO A 139 21.42 -0.64 -6.81
C PRO A 139 21.11 -0.96 -5.35
N LYS A 140 21.91 -1.85 -4.75
CA LYS A 140 21.82 -2.10 -3.31
C LYS A 140 22.15 -0.81 -2.55
N SER A 141 21.42 -0.56 -1.47
CA SER A 141 21.77 0.51 -0.53
C SER A 141 22.95 0.10 0.34
#